data_AF-T2JXD0-F1
#
_entry.id   AF-T2JXD0-F1
#
_cell.length_a   1.000
_cell.length_b   1.000
_cell.length_c   1.000
_cell.angle_alpha   90.00
_cell.angle_beta   90.00
_cell.angle_gamma   90.00
#
_symmetry.space_group_name_H-M   'P 1'
#
loop_
_entity.id
_entity.type
_entity.pdbx_description
1 polymer ?
#
loop_
_entity_poly.entity_id
_entity_poly.type
_entity_poly.pdbx_seq_one_letter_code
_entity_poly.pdbx_strand_id
1 'polypeptide(L)'
;MVQQVSKNVNNWIDKNNQNKVTKKPIFIYFTGHGILNERNSDNNALMLWNNTPVTVAKLSNTLNKLPQDSHIVTMMAQCFSGSFANYIYENGDPNKPLTKQTRCGFFATIKTLPSVGCTPEVNEADYKDYSSSFFAGLSGVSRMGQKVDSADYNKDGRVSYSEAHGFAKVDEKTTDLPVSTSEVLLQQKASEEDINQLLNTPIIDLEKLANPQQKYVLNSLVKLLGFDEQKSYLETLENINPYQKTTQVEQAYRIRLLMELLNVRMEQKIRQSNNQEEIAILERLIDCESSSWK
;
A
#
# COMPACT_ATOMS: atom_id res chain seq x y z
N MET A 1 -10.77 -30.87 5.55
CA MET A 1 -10.84 -29.70 6.46
C MET A 1 -10.29 -28.39 5.86
N VAL A 2 -9.34 -28.41 4.91
CA VAL A 2 -9.07 -27.29 3.96
C VAL A 2 -10.37 -26.76 3.31
N GLN A 3 -11.30 -27.69 3.06
CA GLN A 3 -12.66 -27.40 2.61
C GLN A 3 -13.44 -26.44 3.53
N GLN A 4 -13.15 -26.36 4.83
CA GLN A 4 -13.95 -25.59 5.79
C GLN A 4 -13.69 -24.08 5.72
N VAL A 5 -12.43 -23.62 5.57
CA VAL A 5 -12.14 -22.18 5.45
C VAL A 5 -12.59 -21.66 4.09
N SER A 6 -12.35 -22.42 3.02
CA SER A 6 -12.93 -22.14 1.70
C SER A 6 -14.46 -22.10 1.74
N LYS A 7 -15.09 -23.01 2.51
CA LYS A 7 -16.55 -23.01 2.71
C LYS A 7 -17.03 -21.77 3.45
N ASN A 8 -16.33 -21.29 4.47
CA ASN A 8 -16.71 -20.09 5.20
C ASN A 8 -16.69 -18.83 4.31
N VAL A 9 -15.62 -18.66 3.52
CA VAL A 9 -15.52 -17.53 2.57
C VAL A 9 -16.59 -17.63 1.50
N ASN A 10 -16.80 -18.82 0.91
CA ASN A 10 -17.86 -19.00 -0.10
C ASN A 10 -19.25 -18.74 0.49
N ASN A 11 -19.54 -19.23 1.69
CA ASN A 11 -20.82 -18.97 2.37
C ASN A 11 -21.04 -17.48 2.64
N TRP A 12 -19.98 -16.74 3.01
CA TRP A 12 -20.06 -15.30 3.19
C TRP A 12 -20.32 -14.58 1.85
N ILE A 13 -19.69 -15.01 0.76
CA ILE A 13 -19.98 -14.50 -0.60
C ILE A 13 -21.44 -14.76 -0.97
N ASP A 14 -21.93 -15.99 -0.78
CA ASP A 14 -23.30 -16.37 -1.11
C ASP A 14 -24.32 -15.52 -0.34
N LYS A 15 -24.06 -15.25 0.94
CA LYS A 15 -24.89 -14.35 1.76
C LYS A 15 -24.87 -12.91 1.24
N ASN A 16 -23.71 -12.39 0.84
CA ASN A 16 -23.62 -11.04 0.26
C ASN A 16 -24.38 -10.95 -1.08
N ASN A 17 -24.28 -11.98 -1.92
CA ASN A 17 -24.99 -12.06 -3.20
C ASN A 17 -26.52 -12.08 -3.03
N GLN A 18 -27.02 -12.63 -1.92
CA GLN A 18 -28.46 -12.66 -1.62
C GLN A 18 -29.01 -11.32 -1.11
N ASN A 19 -28.17 -10.50 -0.46
CA ASN A 19 -28.58 -9.23 0.13
C ASN A 19 -28.57 -8.07 -0.90
N LYS A 20 -29.68 -7.90 -1.62
CA LYS A 20 -29.86 -6.84 -2.63
C LYS A 20 -29.99 -5.41 -2.09
N VAL A 21 -30.14 -5.23 -0.77
CA VAL A 21 -30.67 -3.99 -0.16
C VAL A 21 -29.59 -2.96 0.17
N THR A 22 -28.32 -3.34 0.34
CA THR A 22 -27.22 -2.38 0.52
C THR A 22 -25.90 -2.93 -0.03
N LYS A 23 -25.41 -2.38 -1.14
CA LYS A 23 -24.06 -2.63 -1.67
C LYS A 23 -23.05 -1.85 -0.84
N LYS A 24 -22.84 -2.26 0.41
CA LYS A 24 -21.82 -1.65 1.26
C LYS A 24 -20.44 -1.97 0.70
N PRO A 25 -19.48 -1.02 0.73
CA PRO A 25 -18.08 -1.32 0.46
C PRO A 25 -17.59 -2.46 1.35
N ILE A 26 -16.77 -3.34 0.77
CA ILE A 26 -16.19 -4.50 1.44
C ILE A 26 -14.77 -4.12 1.83
N PHE A 27 -14.48 -4.08 3.14
CA PHE A 27 -13.12 -3.94 3.65
C PHE A 27 -12.61 -5.30 4.14
N ILE A 28 -11.52 -5.79 3.56
CA ILE A 28 -10.86 -7.05 3.92
C ILE A 28 -9.55 -6.72 4.63
N TYR A 29 -9.49 -6.98 5.92
CA TYR A 29 -8.26 -6.95 6.69
C TYR A 29 -7.66 -8.35 6.80
N PHE A 30 -6.37 -8.48 6.50
CA PHE A 30 -5.62 -9.70 6.75
C PHE A 30 -4.34 -9.41 7.53
N THR A 31 -4.13 -10.18 8.60
CA THR A 31 -2.86 -10.26 9.32
C THR A 31 -2.53 -11.72 9.56
N GLY A 32 -1.26 -12.10 9.35
CA GLY A 32 -0.81 -13.49 9.43
C GLY A 32 0.46 -13.75 8.64
N HIS A 33 0.72 -15.01 8.30
CA HIS A 33 1.91 -15.38 7.54
C HIS A 33 1.72 -15.20 6.03
N GLY A 34 2.74 -14.64 5.38
CA GLY A 34 2.88 -14.63 3.93
C GLY A 34 3.97 -15.59 3.47
N ILE A 35 3.79 -16.18 2.29
CA ILE A 35 4.72 -17.10 1.64
C ILE A 35 5.18 -16.52 0.32
N LEU A 36 6.50 -16.39 0.16
CA LEU A 36 7.14 -16.04 -1.10
C LEU A 36 7.00 -17.21 -2.08
N ASN A 37 6.53 -16.90 -3.29
CA ASN A 37 6.61 -17.79 -4.42
C ASN A 37 7.89 -17.47 -5.21
N GLU A 38 8.95 -18.24 -4.96
CA GLU A 38 10.28 -18.01 -5.57
C GLU A 38 10.28 -18.04 -7.10
N ARG A 39 9.30 -18.72 -7.72
CA ARG A 39 9.17 -18.80 -9.18
C ARG A 39 8.37 -17.65 -9.77
N ASN A 40 7.49 -17.05 -8.98
CA ASN A 40 6.62 -15.96 -9.43
C ASN A 40 6.18 -15.11 -8.23
N SER A 41 6.93 -14.05 -7.95
CA SER A 41 6.66 -13.13 -6.84
C SER A 41 5.38 -12.31 -7.03
N ASP A 42 4.79 -12.29 -8.23
CA ASP A 42 3.48 -11.67 -8.48
C ASP A 42 2.31 -12.51 -7.98
N ASN A 43 2.56 -13.78 -7.61
CA ASN A 43 1.55 -14.72 -7.13
C ASN A 43 2.00 -15.42 -5.84
N ASN A 44 2.49 -14.63 -4.88
CA ASN A 44 2.72 -15.08 -3.50
C ASN A 44 1.42 -15.50 -2.81
N ALA A 45 1.51 -16.04 -1.61
CA ALA A 45 0.35 -16.52 -0.85
C ALA A 45 0.26 -15.93 0.56
N LEU A 46 -0.96 -15.78 1.03
CA LEU A 46 -1.28 -15.64 2.43
C LEU A 46 -1.60 -17.01 3.02
N MET A 47 -1.34 -17.19 4.30
CA MET A 47 -1.58 -18.46 4.97
C MET A 47 -2.79 -18.38 5.87
N LEU A 48 -3.77 -19.22 5.55
CA LEU A 48 -4.89 -19.50 6.43
C LEU A 48 -4.51 -20.61 7.42
N TRP A 49 -5.34 -20.75 8.45
CA TRP A 49 -5.29 -21.88 9.38
C TRP A 49 -5.17 -23.24 8.68
N ASN A 50 -4.56 -24.20 9.36
CA ASN A 50 -4.25 -25.53 8.83
C ASN A 50 -3.35 -25.51 7.60
N ASN A 51 -2.41 -24.57 7.56
CA ASN A 51 -1.42 -24.43 6.49
C ASN A 51 -2.05 -24.36 5.09
N THR A 52 -3.16 -23.64 4.94
CA THR A 52 -3.84 -23.51 3.65
C THR A 52 -3.39 -22.22 2.95
N PRO A 53 -2.53 -22.31 1.91
CA PRO A 53 -2.12 -21.13 1.17
C PRO A 53 -3.27 -20.62 0.28
N VAL A 54 -3.42 -19.30 0.23
CA VAL A 54 -4.26 -18.60 -0.75
C VAL A 54 -3.36 -17.67 -1.53
N THR A 55 -3.10 -18.00 -2.78
CA THR A 55 -2.31 -17.16 -3.67
C THR A 55 -3.09 -15.92 -4.11
N VAL A 56 -2.40 -14.91 -4.65
CA VAL A 56 -3.02 -13.74 -5.29
C VAL A 56 -4.08 -14.17 -6.33
N ALA A 57 -3.73 -15.11 -7.20
CA ALA A 57 -4.64 -15.64 -8.21
C ALA A 57 -5.86 -16.33 -7.60
N LYS A 58 -5.67 -17.08 -6.50
CA LYS A 58 -6.77 -17.76 -5.81
C LYS A 58 -7.71 -16.75 -5.14
N LEU A 59 -7.16 -15.70 -4.53
CA LEU A 59 -7.94 -14.61 -3.94
C LEU A 59 -8.74 -13.88 -5.02
N SER A 60 -8.08 -13.42 -6.09
CA SER A 60 -8.74 -12.69 -7.19
C SER A 60 -9.91 -13.49 -7.79
N ASN A 61 -9.69 -14.78 -8.04
CA ASN A 61 -10.75 -15.69 -8.52
C ASN A 61 -11.87 -15.94 -7.52
N THR A 62 -11.58 -15.88 -6.23
CA THR A 62 -12.61 -16.01 -5.19
C THR A 62 -13.48 -14.76 -5.16
N LEU A 63 -12.89 -13.58 -5.25
CA LEU A 63 -13.60 -12.29 -5.27
C LEU A 63 -14.43 -12.07 -6.55
N ASN A 64 -14.06 -12.72 -7.67
CA ASN A 64 -14.86 -12.70 -8.92
C ASN A 64 -16.29 -13.23 -8.73
N LYS A 65 -16.56 -13.97 -7.66
CA LYS A 65 -17.91 -14.49 -7.33
C LYS A 65 -18.84 -13.45 -6.71
N LEU A 66 -18.30 -12.31 -6.28
CA LEU A 66 -19.10 -11.17 -5.80
C LEU A 66 -19.72 -10.41 -7.01
N PRO A 67 -20.71 -9.54 -6.80
CA PRO A 67 -21.32 -8.76 -7.88
C PRO A 67 -20.26 -7.88 -8.59
N GLN A 68 -20.47 -7.60 -9.88
CA GLN A 68 -19.49 -6.86 -10.70
C GLN A 68 -19.28 -5.42 -10.25
N ASP A 69 -20.26 -4.84 -9.57
CA ASP A 69 -20.24 -3.49 -9.01
C ASP A 69 -19.82 -3.47 -7.53
N SER A 70 -19.20 -4.56 -7.05
CA SER A 70 -18.60 -4.58 -5.71
C SER A 70 -17.42 -3.60 -5.64
N HIS A 71 -17.37 -2.88 -4.52
CA HIS A 71 -16.23 -2.05 -4.12
C HIS A 71 -15.47 -2.78 -3.02
N ILE A 72 -14.23 -3.17 -3.28
CA ILE A 72 -13.43 -4.02 -2.39
C ILE A 72 -12.12 -3.30 -2.08
N VAL A 73 -11.90 -3.04 -0.80
CA VAL A 73 -10.65 -2.50 -0.27
C VAL A 73 -9.97 -3.58 0.56
N THR A 74 -8.68 -3.81 0.35
CA THR A 74 -7.89 -4.73 1.18
C THR A 74 -6.85 -3.97 1.99
N MET A 75 -6.59 -4.43 3.21
CA MET A 75 -5.41 -4.05 3.96
C MET A 75 -4.73 -5.33 4.46
N MET A 76 -3.47 -5.52 4.12
CA MET A 76 -2.74 -6.75 4.45
C MET A 76 -1.42 -6.45 5.15
N ALA A 77 -1.31 -6.91 6.40
CA ALA A 77 -0.10 -6.85 7.21
C ALA A 77 0.51 -8.25 7.33
N GLN A 78 1.39 -8.58 6.39
CA GLN A 78 2.08 -9.88 6.29
C GLN A 78 3.31 -9.77 5.40
N CYS A 79 4.22 -10.74 5.48
CA CYS A 79 5.34 -10.85 4.55
C CYS A 79 4.87 -10.88 3.09
N PHE A 80 5.63 -10.23 2.20
CA PHE A 80 5.41 -10.25 0.74
C PHE A 80 4.03 -9.74 0.28
N SER A 81 3.34 -8.98 1.14
CA SER A 81 1.97 -8.50 0.93
C SER A 81 1.80 -7.69 -0.35
N GLY A 82 2.82 -6.96 -0.82
CA GLY A 82 2.74 -6.11 -2.02
C GLY A 82 2.44 -6.88 -3.30
N SER A 83 2.65 -8.20 -3.33
CA SER A 83 2.18 -9.07 -4.42
C SER A 83 0.67 -9.03 -4.61
N PHE A 84 -0.07 -8.83 -3.52
CA PHE A 84 -1.52 -8.79 -3.54
C PHE A 84 -2.06 -7.52 -4.18
N ALA A 85 -1.24 -6.50 -4.47
CA ALA A 85 -1.63 -5.38 -5.33
C ALA A 85 -2.12 -5.88 -6.71
N ASN A 86 -1.59 -7.01 -7.19
CA ASN A 86 -1.97 -7.60 -8.48
C ASN A 86 -3.41 -8.16 -8.49
N TYR A 87 -4.12 -8.21 -7.36
CA TYR A 87 -5.49 -8.75 -7.30
C TYR A 87 -6.53 -7.88 -8.06
N ILE A 88 -6.14 -6.67 -8.46
CA ILE A 88 -6.92 -5.79 -9.33
C ILE A 88 -6.99 -6.28 -10.77
N TYR A 89 -6.05 -7.13 -11.19
CA TYR A 89 -6.02 -7.69 -12.53
C TYR A 89 -6.85 -8.98 -12.61
N GLU A 90 -7.35 -9.30 -13.80
CA GLU A 90 -8.00 -10.57 -14.05
C GLU A 90 -7.09 -11.73 -13.66
N ASN A 91 -7.63 -12.69 -12.90
CA ASN A 91 -6.89 -13.81 -12.31
C ASN A 91 -5.70 -13.42 -11.42
N GLY A 92 -5.56 -12.16 -11.02
CA GLY A 92 -4.44 -11.69 -10.22
C GLY A 92 -3.12 -11.61 -10.99
N ASP A 93 -3.17 -11.52 -12.32
CA ASP A 93 -1.99 -11.50 -13.21
C ASP A 93 -1.78 -10.10 -13.78
N PRO A 94 -0.65 -9.41 -13.48
CA PRO A 94 -0.39 -8.06 -13.97
C PRO A 94 -0.25 -7.94 -15.50
N ASN A 95 -0.16 -9.06 -16.22
CA ASN A 95 -0.16 -9.06 -17.69
C ASN A 95 -1.58 -9.15 -18.29
N LYS A 96 -2.61 -9.14 -17.45
CA LYS A 96 -4.02 -9.17 -17.86
C LYS A 96 -4.69 -7.82 -17.64
N PRO A 97 -5.83 -7.54 -18.32
CA PRO A 97 -6.62 -6.36 -18.04
C PRO A 97 -7.07 -6.28 -16.58
N LEU A 98 -7.45 -5.09 -16.14
CA LEU A 98 -8.08 -4.90 -14.83
C LEU A 98 -9.45 -5.58 -14.77
N THR A 99 -9.79 -6.10 -13.60
CA THR A 99 -11.14 -6.56 -13.32
C THR A 99 -12.15 -5.41 -13.35
N LYS A 100 -13.39 -5.73 -13.72
CA LYS A 100 -14.52 -4.79 -13.72
C LYS A 100 -14.95 -4.39 -12.30
N GLN A 101 -14.71 -5.22 -11.30
CA GLN A 101 -14.95 -4.87 -9.90
C GLN A 101 -13.94 -3.83 -9.43
N THR A 102 -14.39 -2.79 -8.72
CA THR A 102 -13.50 -1.81 -8.13
C THR A 102 -12.75 -2.45 -6.96
N ARG A 103 -11.44 -2.59 -7.13
CA ARG A 103 -10.53 -3.24 -6.19
C ARG A 103 -9.33 -2.34 -5.97
N CYS A 104 -8.97 -2.12 -4.71
CA CYS A 104 -7.73 -1.44 -4.32
C CYS A 104 -7.28 -1.93 -2.95
N GLY A 105 -6.08 -1.58 -2.53
CA GLY A 105 -5.61 -2.04 -1.24
C GLY A 105 -4.25 -1.54 -0.86
N PHE A 106 -3.91 -1.87 0.38
CA PHE A 106 -2.78 -1.34 1.10
C PHE A 106 -2.01 -2.48 1.76
N PHE A 107 -0.70 -2.45 1.62
CA PHE A 107 0.16 -3.60 1.91
C PHE A 107 1.34 -3.15 2.76
N ALA A 108 1.67 -3.93 3.79
CA ALA A 108 2.75 -3.60 4.73
C ALA A 108 4.12 -3.48 4.06
N THR A 109 4.41 -4.32 3.09
CA THR A 109 5.70 -4.33 2.41
C THR A 109 5.59 -4.77 0.95
N ILE A 110 6.66 -4.58 0.17
CA ILE A 110 6.76 -4.98 -1.24
C ILE A 110 6.75 -6.51 -1.44
N LYS A 111 6.51 -6.96 -2.68
CA LYS A 111 6.32 -8.39 -3.02
C LYS A 111 7.53 -9.31 -2.77
N THR A 112 8.70 -8.76 -2.47
CA THR A 112 9.96 -9.50 -2.31
C THR A 112 10.54 -9.45 -0.90
N LEU A 113 9.95 -8.69 0.02
CA LEU A 113 10.46 -8.54 1.38
C LEU A 113 9.52 -9.12 2.44
N PRO A 114 10.06 -9.67 3.54
CA PRO A 114 9.28 -9.93 4.73
C PRO A 114 8.82 -8.63 5.39
N SER A 115 7.77 -8.71 6.21
CA SER A 115 7.23 -7.58 6.99
C SER A 115 7.58 -7.74 8.47
N VAL A 116 7.77 -6.63 9.17
CA VAL A 116 7.94 -6.61 10.64
C VAL A 116 6.62 -6.89 11.36
N GLY A 117 6.69 -7.34 12.61
CA GLY A 117 5.51 -7.84 13.35
C GLY A 117 5.26 -9.34 13.18
N CYS A 118 6.08 -10.03 12.38
CA CYS A 118 6.10 -11.50 12.29
C CYS A 118 6.82 -12.20 13.45
N THR A 119 7.33 -11.43 14.42
CA THR A 119 7.90 -11.93 15.69
C THR A 119 6.83 -11.90 16.78
N PRO A 120 6.73 -12.93 17.64
CA PRO A 120 5.86 -12.91 18.81
C PRO A 120 6.46 -11.97 19.86
N GLU A 121 6.32 -10.66 19.65
CA GLU A 121 6.63 -9.71 20.71
C GLU A 121 5.59 -9.85 21.82
N VAL A 122 6.08 -10.13 23.02
CA VAL A 122 5.25 -10.47 24.20
C VAL A 122 4.60 -9.25 24.85
N ASN A 123 4.94 -8.04 24.42
CA ASN A 123 4.43 -6.79 24.96
C ASN A 123 3.80 -5.95 23.84
N GLU A 124 2.51 -5.64 23.99
CA GLU A 124 1.74 -4.84 23.03
C GLU A 124 2.34 -3.44 22.80
N ALA A 125 3.06 -2.89 23.79
CA ALA A 125 3.71 -1.58 23.68
C ALA A 125 4.96 -1.59 22.77
N ASP A 126 5.53 -2.76 22.53
CA ASP A 126 6.71 -2.92 21.68
C ASP A 126 6.33 -3.23 20.22
N TYR A 127 5.08 -3.70 20.00
CA TYR A 127 4.56 -4.11 18.71
C TYR A 127 4.45 -2.91 17.75
N LYS A 128 5.41 -2.82 16.84
CA LYS A 128 5.49 -1.79 15.79
C LYS A 128 5.33 -2.45 14.44
N ASP A 129 4.10 -2.48 13.96
CA ASP A 129 3.74 -3.05 12.68
C ASP A 129 2.88 -2.09 11.86
N TYR A 130 2.91 -2.29 10.55
CA TYR A 130 2.13 -1.50 9.62
C TYR A 130 0.64 -1.40 9.97
N SER A 131 0.04 -2.47 10.50
CA SER A 131 -1.38 -2.46 10.83
C SER A 131 -1.72 -1.53 11.99
N SER A 132 -0.87 -1.50 13.03
CA SER A 132 -1.04 -0.60 14.18
C SER A 132 -1.01 0.87 13.73
N SER A 133 -0.03 1.26 12.90
CA SER A 133 0.05 2.63 12.38
C SER A 133 -1.12 2.97 11.45
N PHE A 134 -1.49 2.06 10.55
CA PHE A 134 -2.59 2.30 9.60
C PHE A 134 -3.90 2.57 10.35
N PHE A 135 -4.24 1.75 11.35
CA PHE A 135 -5.45 1.97 12.14
C PHE A 135 -5.32 3.17 13.09
N ALA A 136 -4.12 3.51 13.55
CA ALA A 136 -3.89 4.75 14.29
C ALA A 136 -4.21 5.98 13.45
N GLY A 137 -3.69 6.05 12.22
CA GLY A 137 -4.02 7.12 11.27
C GLY A 137 -5.51 7.19 10.97
N LEU A 138 -6.16 6.03 10.75
CA LEU A 138 -7.58 5.95 10.41
C LEU A 138 -8.52 6.35 11.57
N SER A 139 -8.13 6.08 12.81
CA SER A 139 -8.97 6.28 14.00
C SER A 139 -8.62 7.52 14.82
N GLY A 140 -7.41 8.07 14.64
CA GLY A 140 -6.85 9.13 15.48
C GLY A 140 -6.41 8.65 16.86
N VAL A 141 -6.38 7.33 17.10
CA VAL A 141 -5.91 6.72 18.35
C VAL A 141 -4.99 5.53 18.09
N SER A 142 -3.84 5.51 18.76
CA SER A 142 -2.89 4.40 18.70
C SER A 142 -3.47 3.12 19.30
N ARG A 143 -2.79 2.00 19.08
CA ARG A 143 -3.12 0.70 19.68
C ARG A 143 -3.22 0.74 21.21
N MET A 144 -2.47 1.63 21.85
CA MET A 144 -2.48 1.83 23.31
C MET A 144 -3.56 2.81 23.78
N GLY A 145 -4.45 3.26 22.89
CA GLY A 145 -5.52 4.21 23.20
C GLY A 145 -5.06 5.67 23.34
N GLN A 146 -3.83 5.99 22.95
CA GLN A 146 -3.31 7.35 22.98
C GLN A 146 -3.73 8.11 21.72
N LYS A 147 -4.06 9.39 21.82
CA LYS A 147 -4.34 10.21 20.64
C LYS A 147 -3.08 10.33 19.78
N VAL A 148 -3.24 10.20 18.47
CA VAL A 148 -2.19 10.48 17.48
C VAL A 148 -2.56 11.73 16.68
N ASP A 149 -1.59 12.25 15.92
CA ASP A 149 -1.85 13.35 15.00
C ASP A 149 -2.88 12.93 13.93
N SER A 150 -3.70 13.88 13.49
CA SER A 150 -4.74 13.61 12.50
C SER A 150 -4.12 13.29 11.14
N ALA A 151 -4.60 12.22 10.49
CA ALA A 151 -4.24 11.89 9.12
C ALA A 151 -5.12 12.60 8.06
N ASP A 152 -6.09 13.43 8.46
CA ASP A 152 -6.91 14.26 7.55
C ASP A 152 -6.04 15.39 6.94
N TYR A 153 -5.24 15.04 5.94
CA TYR A 153 -4.25 15.90 5.31
C TYR A 153 -4.91 16.83 4.27
N ASN A 154 -6.00 16.38 3.65
CA ASN A 154 -6.77 17.20 2.72
C ASN A 154 -7.76 18.16 3.43
N LYS A 155 -8.00 17.98 4.73
CA LYS A 155 -8.88 18.78 5.59
C LYS A 155 -10.36 18.73 5.20
N ASP A 156 -10.82 17.59 4.69
CA ASP A 156 -12.23 17.40 4.32
C ASP A 156 -13.12 16.93 5.50
N GLY A 157 -12.51 16.70 6.67
CA GLY A 157 -13.19 16.27 7.89
C GLY A 157 -13.38 14.76 8.01
N ARG A 158 -12.84 13.98 7.06
CA ARG A 158 -12.84 12.51 7.07
C ARG A 158 -11.42 12.02 6.77
N VAL A 159 -11.05 10.91 7.38
CA VAL A 159 -9.78 10.24 7.05
C VAL A 159 -10.09 9.15 6.05
N SER A 160 -9.47 9.24 4.87
CA SER A 160 -9.48 8.22 3.83
C SER A 160 -8.50 7.08 4.14
N TYR A 161 -8.66 5.94 3.47
CA TYR A 161 -7.69 4.85 3.61
C TYR A 161 -6.31 5.21 3.05
N SER A 162 -6.22 6.05 2.00
CA SER A 162 -4.96 6.56 1.45
C SER A 162 -4.23 7.49 2.43
N GLU A 163 -4.96 8.32 3.17
CA GLU A 163 -4.38 9.13 4.25
C GLU A 163 -3.87 8.29 5.42
N ALA A 164 -4.64 7.30 5.85
CA ALA A 164 -4.20 6.33 6.86
C ALA A 164 -2.96 5.55 6.39
N HIS A 165 -2.86 5.25 5.09
CA HIS A 165 -1.65 4.66 4.51
C HIS A 165 -0.46 5.61 4.55
N GLY A 166 -0.65 6.89 4.20
CA GLY A 166 0.38 7.92 4.29
C GLY A 166 0.89 8.11 5.72
N PHE A 167 0.00 8.10 6.70
CA PHE A 167 0.36 8.08 8.13
C PHE A 167 1.25 6.86 8.46
N ALA A 168 0.86 5.65 8.04
CA ALA A 168 1.62 4.43 8.31
C ALA A 168 3.01 4.38 7.64
N LYS A 169 3.24 5.15 6.58
CA LYS A 169 4.58 5.25 5.95
C LYS A 169 5.61 5.94 6.84
N VAL A 170 5.17 6.74 7.83
CA VAL A 170 6.05 7.63 8.60
C VAL A 170 5.97 7.44 10.12
N ASP A 171 4.82 6.98 10.64
CA ASP A 171 4.53 6.92 12.08
C ASP A 171 5.48 6.01 12.88
N GLU A 172 5.93 4.91 12.27
CA GLU A 172 6.73 3.91 12.97
C GLU A 172 8.12 3.64 12.37
N LYS A 173 9.04 3.36 13.30
CA LYS A 173 10.43 2.90 13.05
C LYS A 173 10.46 1.44 12.60
N THR A 174 9.79 1.14 11.50
CA THR A 174 9.77 -0.20 10.89
C THR A 174 10.72 -0.27 9.70
N THR A 175 11.13 -1.49 9.33
CA THR A 175 11.90 -1.73 8.10
C THR A 175 11.02 -2.04 6.90
N ASP A 176 9.70 -2.01 7.09
CA ASP A 176 8.71 -2.28 6.05
C ASP A 176 8.78 -1.25 4.93
N LEU A 177 8.29 -1.61 3.75
CA LEU A 177 8.18 -0.70 2.60
C LEU A 177 6.72 -0.65 2.14
N PRO A 178 5.86 0.09 2.87
CA PRO A 178 4.43 0.07 2.60
C PRO A 178 4.11 0.56 1.19
N VAL A 179 3.18 -0.12 0.54
CA VAL A 179 2.70 0.23 -0.80
C VAL A 179 1.19 0.13 -0.90
N SER A 180 0.58 0.98 -1.72
CA SER A 180 -0.79 0.81 -2.20
C SER A 180 -0.85 0.14 -3.57
N THR A 181 -2.06 -0.09 -4.05
CA THR A 181 -2.29 -0.68 -5.37
C THR A 181 -1.94 0.30 -6.49
N SER A 182 -2.37 1.56 -6.35
CA SER A 182 -2.00 2.62 -7.30
C SER A 182 -0.49 2.79 -7.36
N GLU A 183 0.20 2.75 -6.23
CA GLU A 183 1.65 2.90 -6.15
C GLU A 183 2.39 1.75 -6.83
N VAL A 184 1.98 0.50 -6.63
CA VAL A 184 2.58 -0.63 -7.36
C VAL A 184 2.38 -0.49 -8.86
N LEU A 185 1.19 -0.06 -9.31
CA LEU A 185 0.93 0.18 -10.74
C LEU A 185 1.82 1.30 -11.30
N LEU A 186 1.98 2.41 -10.56
CA LEU A 186 2.83 3.54 -10.96
C LEU A 186 4.30 3.10 -11.07
N GLN A 187 4.80 2.38 -10.07
CA GLN A 187 6.18 1.88 -10.03
C GLN A 187 6.46 0.88 -11.15
N GLN A 188 5.51 0.01 -11.50
CA GLN A 188 5.65 -0.95 -12.61
C GLN A 188 5.72 -0.26 -13.98
N LYS A 189 5.11 0.91 -14.13
CA LYS A 189 5.12 1.68 -15.38
C LYS A 189 6.34 2.58 -15.55
N ALA A 190 7.14 2.78 -14.50
CA ALA A 190 8.31 3.64 -14.55
C ALA A 190 9.40 3.05 -15.46
N SER A 191 9.91 3.85 -16.38
CA SER A 191 11.09 3.50 -17.17
C SER A 191 12.39 3.87 -16.44
N GLU A 192 13.53 3.37 -16.92
CA GLU A 192 14.85 3.82 -16.46
C GLU A 192 15.05 5.34 -16.63
N GLU A 193 14.49 5.91 -17.70
CA GLU A 193 14.52 7.35 -17.92
C GLU A 193 13.71 8.11 -16.86
N ASP A 194 12.53 7.60 -16.49
CA ASP A 194 11.71 8.21 -15.43
C ASP A 194 12.46 8.23 -14.09
N ILE A 195 13.13 7.13 -13.76
CA ILE A 195 13.96 7.00 -12.55
C ILE A 195 15.15 7.94 -12.62
N ASN A 196 15.86 8.01 -13.74
CA ASN A 196 17.01 8.91 -13.89
C ASN A 196 16.60 10.38 -13.77
N GLN A 197 15.48 10.78 -14.39
CA GLN A 197 14.96 12.13 -14.26
C GLN A 197 14.55 12.43 -12.82
N LEU A 198 13.87 11.50 -12.15
CA LEU A 198 13.51 11.61 -10.74
C LEU A 198 14.72 11.87 -9.85
N LEU A 199 15.76 11.04 -9.99
CA LEU A 199 16.96 11.09 -9.14
C LEU A 199 17.72 12.42 -9.23
N ASN A 200 17.55 13.15 -10.33
CA ASN A 200 18.20 14.44 -10.60
C ASN A 200 17.27 15.65 -10.43
N THR A 201 15.98 15.43 -10.11
CA THR A 201 15.03 16.53 -9.87
C THR A 201 15.07 16.93 -8.39
N PRO A 202 15.13 18.23 -8.04
CA PRO A 202 15.01 18.68 -6.66
C PRO A 202 13.75 18.13 -5.98
N ILE A 203 13.88 17.68 -4.73
CA ILE A 203 12.77 17.07 -3.98
C ILE A 203 11.58 18.04 -3.88
N ILE A 204 11.86 19.32 -3.64
CA ILE A 204 10.85 20.39 -3.54
C ILE A 204 10.04 20.57 -4.83
N ASP A 205 10.60 20.27 -6.00
CA ASP A 205 9.89 20.40 -7.27
C ASP A 205 8.93 19.24 -7.50
N LEU A 206 9.27 18.04 -7.02
CA LEU A 206 8.36 16.91 -6.99
C LEU A 206 7.26 17.11 -5.94
N GLU A 207 7.60 17.61 -4.75
CA GLU A 207 6.63 17.92 -3.70
C GLU A 207 5.52 18.87 -4.18
N LYS A 208 5.85 19.88 -5.00
CA LYS A 208 4.83 20.80 -5.56
C LYS A 208 3.73 20.08 -6.35
N LEU A 209 4.07 18.95 -6.98
CA LEU A 209 3.17 18.14 -7.79
C LEU A 209 2.35 17.15 -6.95
N ALA A 210 2.78 16.88 -5.73
CA ALA A 210 2.18 15.90 -4.85
C ALA A 210 0.79 16.35 -4.34
N ASN A 211 -0.10 15.37 -4.18
CA ASN A 211 -1.37 15.55 -3.48
C ASN A 211 -1.13 15.69 -1.95
N PRO A 212 -2.15 16.08 -1.14
CA PRO A 212 -1.95 16.38 0.28
C PRO A 212 -1.28 15.27 1.10
N GLN A 213 -1.69 14.02 0.92
CA GLN A 213 -1.12 12.88 1.63
C GLN A 213 0.31 12.57 1.18
N GLN A 214 0.60 12.65 -0.13
CA GLN A 214 1.96 12.49 -0.65
C GLN A 214 2.89 13.58 -0.09
N LYS A 215 2.43 14.84 -0.06
CA LYS A 215 3.19 15.96 0.55
C LYS A 215 3.53 15.68 2.00
N TYR A 216 2.56 15.19 2.77
CA TYR A 216 2.82 14.82 4.16
C TYR A 216 3.91 13.75 4.27
N VAL A 217 3.84 12.68 3.47
CA VAL A 217 4.85 11.61 3.46
C VAL A 217 6.22 12.14 3.08
N LEU A 218 6.33 12.88 1.98
CA LEU A 218 7.58 13.47 1.50
C LEU A 218 8.21 14.36 2.58
N ASN A 219 7.46 15.32 3.11
CA ASN A 219 7.98 16.29 4.08
C ASN A 219 8.40 15.63 5.38
N SER A 220 7.65 14.60 5.81
CA SER A 220 7.97 13.83 7.01
C SER A 220 9.25 13.01 6.83
N LEU A 221 9.41 12.32 5.70
CA LEU A 221 10.61 11.52 5.42
C LEU A 221 11.85 12.39 5.20
N VAL A 222 11.73 13.50 4.47
CA VAL A 222 12.81 14.49 4.30
C VAL A 222 13.28 15.01 5.67
N LYS A 223 12.34 15.39 6.54
CA LYS A 223 12.64 15.85 7.89
C LYS A 223 13.30 14.76 8.75
N LEU A 224 12.78 13.53 8.71
CA LEU A 224 13.31 12.39 9.47
C LEU A 224 14.74 12.02 9.04
N LEU A 225 15.04 12.17 7.76
CA LEU A 225 16.35 11.88 7.17
C LEU A 225 17.33 13.07 7.27
N GLY A 226 16.84 14.28 7.59
CA GLY A 226 17.63 15.51 7.56
C GLY A 226 18.08 15.89 6.14
N PHE A 227 17.28 15.53 5.14
CA PHE A 227 17.57 15.80 3.73
C PHE A 227 17.31 17.28 3.40
N ASP A 228 18.08 17.82 2.46
CA ASP A 228 17.87 19.17 1.91
C ASP A 228 16.90 19.09 0.74
N GLU A 229 15.68 19.58 0.93
CA GLU A 229 14.62 19.53 -0.10
C GLU A 229 14.96 20.31 -1.38
N GLN A 230 15.90 21.26 -1.31
CA GLN A 230 16.36 22.03 -2.48
C GLN A 230 17.28 21.20 -3.39
N LYS A 231 17.79 20.07 -2.90
CA LYS A 231 18.62 19.14 -3.66
C LYS A 231 17.80 17.99 -4.19
N SER A 232 18.33 17.36 -5.23
CA SER A 232 17.80 16.08 -5.72
C SER A 232 18.11 14.94 -4.73
N TYR A 233 17.41 13.81 -4.92
CA TYR A 233 17.65 12.62 -4.10
C TYR A 233 19.11 12.14 -4.25
N LEU A 234 19.65 12.16 -5.47
CA LEU A 234 21.03 11.73 -5.74
C LEU A 234 22.06 12.63 -5.05
N GLU A 235 21.95 13.95 -5.24
CA GLU A 235 22.85 14.92 -4.58
C GLU A 235 22.77 14.82 -3.05
N THR A 236 21.60 14.52 -2.51
CA THR A 236 21.45 14.34 -1.06
C THR A 236 22.20 13.11 -0.57
N LEU A 237 22.16 12.00 -1.31
CA LEU A 237 22.90 10.78 -0.97
C LEU A 237 24.42 10.97 -1.06
N GLU A 238 24.92 11.75 -2.02
CA GLU A 238 26.35 12.04 -2.17
C GLU A 238 26.94 12.82 -0.99
N ASN A 239 26.09 13.59 -0.29
CA ASN A 239 26.49 14.38 0.87
C ASN A 239 26.43 13.58 2.19
N ILE A 240 26.00 12.31 2.16
CA ILE A 240 25.97 11.46 3.36
C ILE A 240 27.37 10.95 3.66
N ASN A 241 27.82 11.10 4.90
CA ASN A 241 29.10 10.59 5.34
C ASN A 241 29.16 9.06 5.17
N PRO A 242 30.06 8.51 4.32
CA PRO A 242 30.13 7.08 4.04
C PRO A 242 30.55 6.25 5.26
N TYR A 243 31.14 6.88 6.28
CA TYR A 243 31.53 6.23 7.54
C TYR A 243 30.43 6.26 8.62
N GLN A 244 29.30 6.95 8.37
CA GLN A 244 28.18 6.99 9.30
C GLN A 244 27.36 5.71 9.19
N LYS A 245 27.31 4.93 10.29
CA LYS A 245 26.50 3.72 10.37
C LYS A 245 25.02 4.07 10.27
N THR A 246 24.39 3.69 9.16
CA THR A 246 22.95 3.85 8.93
C THR A 246 22.18 2.68 9.54
N THR A 247 21.07 2.94 10.23
CA THR A 247 20.20 1.86 10.76
C THR A 247 19.35 1.24 9.65
N GLN A 248 18.84 0.01 9.83
CA GLN A 248 17.94 -0.61 8.84
C GLN A 248 16.65 0.20 8.64
N VAL A 249 16.14 0.84 9.70
CA VAL A 249 14.97 1.73 9.63
C VAL A 249 15.28 2.97 8.78
N GLU A 250 16.45 3.59 8.98
CA GLU A 250 16.85 4.75 8.18
C GLU A 250 17.05 4.37 6.71
N GLN A 251 17.59 3.18 6.41
CA GLN A 251 17.62 2.64 5.05
C GLN A 251 16.22 2.48 4.47
N ALA A 252 15.28 1.93 5.25
CA ALA A 252 13.89 1.82 4.82
C ALA A 252 13.27 3.20 4.54
N TYR A 253 13.52 4.22 5.37
CA TYR A 253 13.03 5.57 5.13
C TYR A 253 13.57 6.19 3.85
N ARG A 254 14.85 5.97 3.53
CA ARG A 254 15.44 6.40 2.24
C ARG A 254 14.71 5.74 1.06
N ILE A 255 14.47 4.43 1.14
CA ILE A 255 13.75 3.69 0.10
C ILE A 255 12.30 4.17 -0.01
N ARG A 256 11.59 4.36 1.11
CA ARG A 256 10.23 4.92 1.12
C ARG A 256 10.16 6.30 0.46
N LEU A 257 11.13 7.16 0.75
CA LEU A 257 11.22 8.48 0.13
C LEU A 257 11.39 8.37 -1.39
N LEU A 258 12.32 7.51 -1.84
CA LEU A 258 12.51 7.26 -3.28
C LEU A 258 11.24 6.72 -3.95
N MET A 259 10.56 5.77 -3.31
CA MET A 259 9.30 5.20 -3.81
C MET A 259 8.21 6.28 -3.91
N GLU A 260 8.07 7.14 -2.89
CA GLU A 260 7.07 8.21 -2.89
C GLU A 260 7.34 9.26 -3.96
N LEU A 261 8.60 9.67 -4.12
CA LEU A 261 9.03 10.57 -5.19
C LEU A 261 8.70 9.96 -6.56
N LEU A 262 8.97 8.67 -6.77
CA LEU A 262 8.63 7.97 -8.00
C LEU A 262 7.12 7.93 -8.24
N ASN A 263 6.32 7.66 -7.20
CA ASN A 263 4.86 7.65 -7.29
C ASN A 263 4.34 9.02 -7.77
N VAL A 264 4.80 10.12 -7.16
CA VAL A 264 4.41 11.49 -7.55
C VAL A 264 4.78 11.79 -9.00
N ARG A 265 6.01 11.46 -9.41
CA ARG A 265 6.49 11.65 -10.79
C ARG A 265 5.61 10.90 -11.79
N MET A 266 5.34 9.63 -11.52
CA MET A 266 4.59 8.75 -12.41
C MET A 266 3.11 9.12 -12.45
N GLU A 267 2.52 9.51 -11.32
CA GLU A 267 1.15 10.02 -11.27
C GLU A 267 1.01 11.23 -12.19
N GLN A 268 1.91 12.20 -12.07
CA GLN A 268 1.89 13.40 -12.91
C GLN A 268 2.12 13.06 -14.39
N LYS A 269 3.04 12.14 -14.70
CA LYS A 269 3.28 11.67 -16.08
C LYS A 269 2.02 11.08 -16.70
N ILE A 270 1.28 10.24 -15.97
CA ILE A 270 0.03 9.64 -16.47
C ILE A 270 -1.03 10.73 -16.65
N ARG A 271 -1.23 11.62 -15.68
CA ARG A 271 -2.22 12.72 -15.76
C ARG A 271 -1.96 13.68 -16.93
N GLN A 272 -0.69 13.90 -17.27
CA GLN A 272 -0.27 14.74 -18.41
C GLN A 272 -0.20 13.99 -19.74
N SER A 273 -0.38 12.67 -19.72
CA SER A 273 -0.43 11.88 -20.94
C SER A 273 -1.72 12.16 -21.71
N ASN A 274 -1.71 11.92 -23.02
CA ASN A 274 -2.96 11.90 -23.81
C ASN A 274 -3.69 10.55 -23.74
N ASN A 275 -3.27 9.65 -22.83
CA ASN A 275 -3.82 8.30 -22.72
C ASN A 275 -5.01 8.27 -21.75
N GLN A 276 -6.21 8.47 -22.29
CA GLN A 276 -7.45 8.50 -21.51
C GLN A 276 -7.72 7.20 -20.76
N GLU A 277 -7.29 6.05 -21.30
CA GLU A 277 -7.44 4.77 -20.62
C GLU A 277 -6.58 4.69 -19.35
N GLU A 278 -5.31 5.09 -19.44
CA GLU A 278 -4.41 5.10 -18.27
C GLU A 278 -4.85 6.10 -17.20
N ILE A 279 -5.34 7.27 -17.61
CA ILE A 279 -5.91 8.26 -16.68
C ILE A 279 -7.12 7.67 -15.97
N ALA A 280 -8.08 7.09 -16.71
CA ALA A 280 -9.28 6.51 -16.12
C ALA A 280 -8.97 5.35 -15.16
N ILE A 281 -7.95 4.54 -15.48
CA ILE A 281 -7.46 3.48 -14.60
C ILE A 281 -6.91 4.06 -13.29
N LEU A 282 -6.05 5.08 -13.39
CA LEU A 282 -5.44 5.74 -12.25
C LEU A 282 -6.49 6.39 -11.35
N GLU A 283 -7.41 7.18 -11.91
CA GLU A 283 -8.50 7.81 -11.13
C GLU A 283 -9.34 6.75 -10.42
N ARG A 284 -9.69 5.66 -11.11
CA ARG A 284 -10.49 4.59 -10.49
C ARG A 284 -9.80 3.96 -9.28
N LEU A 285 -8.47 3.82 -9.31
CA LEU A 285 -7.70 3.32 -8.18
C LEU A 285 -7.61 4.36 -7.06
N ILE A 286 -7.30 5.61 -7.40
CA ILE A 286 -7.22 6.72 -6.44
C ILE A 286 -8.57 6.93 -5.74
N ASP A 287 -9.68 6.90 -6.47
CA ASP A 287 -11.04 7.01 -5.92
C ASP A 287 -11.36 5.85 -4.98
N CYS A 288 -10.92 4.65 -5.30
CA CYS A 288 -11.06 3.49 -4.43
C CYS A 288 -10.25 3.65 -3.14
N GLU A 289 -8.99 4.06 -3.26
CA GLU A 289 -8.08 4.27 -2.13
C GLU A 289 -8.49 5.47 -1.26
N SER A 290 -9.16 6.47 -1.84
CA SER A 290 -9.70 7.64 -1.15
C SER A 290 -11.03 7.36 -0.44
N SER A 291 -11.58 6.15 -0.55
CA SER A 291 -12.75 5.75 0.22
C SER A 291 -12.46 5.74 1.73
N SER A 292 -13.52 5.79 2.53
CA SER A 292 -13.44 5.80 3.99
C SER A 292 -14.50 4.87 4.59
N TRP A 293 -14.31 4.48 5.84
CA TRP A 293 -15.24 3.64 6.59
C TRP A 293 -16.45 4.40 7.16
N LYS A 294 -16.33 5.72 7.31
CA LYS A 294 -17.40 6.61 7.80
C LYS A 294 -18.28 7.09 6.66
#